data_AF-A0AA95M6S4-F1
#
_entry.id   AF-A0AA95M6S4-F1
#
_cell.length_a   1.000
_cell.length_b   1.000
_cell.length_c   1.000
_cell.angle_alpha   90.00
_cell.angle_beta   90.00
_cell.angle_gamma   90.00
#
_symmetry.space_group_name_H-M   'P 1'
#
loop_
_entity.id
_entity.type
_entity.pdbx_description
1 polymer ?
#
loop_
_entity_poly.entity_id
_entity_poly.type
_entity_poly.pdbx_seq_one_letter_code
_entity_poly.pdbx_strand_id
1 'polypeptide(L)' 'MDTFVTRVKSLPRAQGFEEILIPGEPEGRKTKERLGTGIPITTEVRDSLLKEAEGLGIDLSDIF' A
#
# COMPACT_ATOMS: atom_id res chain seq x y z
N MET A 1 -15.13 -12.99 16.40
CA MET A 1 -13.78 -12.53 16.04
C MET A 1 -13.47 -11.16 16.64
N ASP A 2 -14.46 -10.28 16.80
CA ASP A 2 -14.27 -8.92 17.35
C ASP A 2 -13.66 -8.84 18.75
N THR A 3 -14.08 -9.68 19.71
CA THR A 3 -13.63 -9.53 21.10
C THR A 3 -12.12 -9.63 21.27
N PHE A 4 -11.46 -10.48 20.48
CA PHE A 4 -10.00 -10.59 20.50
C PHE A 4 -9.36 -9.32 19.94
N VAL A 5 -9.82 -8.86 18.77
CA VAL A 5 -9.32 -7.63 18.14
C VAL A 5 -9.52 -6.43 19.06
N THR A 6 -10.72 -6.27 19.63
CA THR A 6 -11.01 -5.18 20.57
C THR A 6 -10.09 -5.22 21.79
N ARG A 7 -9.87 -6.39 22.39
CA ARG A 7 -8.98 -6.54 23.54
C ARG A 7 -7.54 -6.17 23.17
N VAL A 8 -7.01 -6.71 22.08
CA VAL A 8 -5.65 -6.44 21.62
C VAL A 8 -5.44 -4.95 21.34
N LYS A 9 -6.38 -4.31 20.64
CA LYS A 9 -6.29 -2.88 20.34
C LYS A 9 -6.47 -1.96 21.56
N SER A 10 -6.97 -2.50 22.68
CA SER A 10 -7.13 -1.78 23.95
C SER A 10 -5.92 -1.90 24.89
N LEU A 11 -4.94 -2.75 24.57
CA LEU A 11 -3.75 -2.92 25.39
C LEU A 11 -2.86 -1.66 25.38
N PRO A 12 -2.02 -1.45 26.41
CA PRO A 12 -1.05 -0.37 26.41
C PRO A 12 -0.14 -0.44 25.19
N ARG A 13 0.02 0.70 24.52
CA ARG A 13 0.96 0.85 23.41
C ARG A 13 2.40 0.86 23.90
N ALA A 14 3.29 0.31 23.07
CA ALA A 14 4.73 0.48 23.26
C ALA A 14 5.13 1.95 23.13
N GLN A 15 6.24 2.34 23.76
CA GLN A 15 6.79 3.69 23.63
C GLN A 15 7.07 4.01 22.16
N GLY A 16 6.62 5.17 21.70
CA GLY A 16 6.81 5.62 20.32
C GLY A 16 5.80 5.07 19.30
N PHE A 17 4.86 4.22 19.72
CA PHE A 17 3.75 3.77 18.87
C PHE A 17 2.46 4.48 19.25
N GLU A 18 1.55 4.68 18.30
CA GLU A 18 0.25 5.34 18.54
C GLU A 18 -0.88 4.33 18.74
N GLU A 19 -0.81 3.19 18.07
CA GLU A 19 -1.85 2.17 18.07
C GLU A 19 -1.27 0.76 17.84
N ILE A 20 -2.10 -0.26 18.13
CA ILE A 20 -1.81 -1.66 17.83
C ILE A 20 -2.63 -2.06 16.61
N LEU A 21 -1.95 -2.54 15.57
CA LEU A 21 -2.59 -3.02 14.33
C LEU A 21 -2.66 -4.55 14.33
N ILE A 22 -3.74 -5.08 13.77
CA ILE A 22 -3.90 -6.51 13.55
C ILE A 22 -3.30 -6.89 12.19
N PRO A 23 -2.75 -8.11 12.01
CA PRO A 23 -2.31 -8.57 10.69
C PRO A 23 -3.38 -8.37 9.62
N GLY A 24 -3.01 -7.75 8.49
CA GLY A 24 -3.93 -7.40 7.40
C GLY A 24 -4.54 -6.00 7.50
N GLU A 25 -4.62 -5.41 8.70
CA GLU A 25 -5.11 -4.05 8.88
C GLU A 25 -4.22 -2.98 8.20
N PRO A 26 -2.88 -2.97 8.36
CA PRO A 26 -2.05 -1.96 7.69
C PRO A 26 -2.10 -2.09 6.17
N GLU A 27 -2.20 -3.31 5.63
CA GLU A 27 -2.36 -3.57 4.20
C GLU A 27 -3.71 -3.05 3.69
N GLY A 28 -4.80 -3.34 4.40
CA GLY A 28 -6.13 -2.87 4.05
C GLY A 28 -6.23 -1.33 4.04
N ARG A 29 -5.58 -0.67 5.01
CA ARG A 29 -5.49 0.80 5.06
C ARG A 29 -4.74 1.36 3.84
N LYS A 30 -3.56 0.82 3.53
CA LYS A 30 -2.77 1.24 2.36
C LYS A 30 -3.51 0.99 1.06
N THR A 31 -4.25 -0.10 0.93
CA THR A 31 -5.08 -0.38 -0.26
C THR A 31 -6.17 0.67 -0.41
N LYS A 32 -6.92 0.97 0.67
CA LYS A 32 -7.97 1.99 0.64
C LYS A 32 -7.42 3.37 0.27
N GLU A 33 -6.28 3.74 0.83
CA GLU A 33 -5.57 4.99 0.51
C GLU A 33 -5.19 5.02 -0.99
N ARG A 34 -4.46 4.01 -1.46
CA ARG A 34 -3.93 3.96 -2.84
C ARG A 34 -5.00 3.81 -3.91
N LEU A 35 -6.16 3.26 -3.58
CA LEU A 35 -7.33 3.28 -4.47
C LEU A 35 -7.82 4.72 -4.73
N GLY A 36 -7.64 5.64 -3.77
CA GLY A 36 -8.02 7.04 -3.92
C GLY A 36 -6.89 7.95 -4.40
N THR A 37 -5.64 7.68 -4.02
CA THR A 37 -4.48 8.54 -4.30
C THR A 37 -3.58 8.04 -5.42
N GLY A 38 -3.85 6.84 -5.96
CA GLY A 38 -2.95 6.15 -6.87
C GLY A 38 -1.84 5.37 -6.14
N ILE A 39 -1.14 4.52 -6.90
CA ILE A 39 -0.06 3.67 -6.38
C ILE A 39 1.29 4.37 -6.64
N PRO A 40 2.05 4.72 -5.61
CA PRO A 40 3.39 5.28 -5.81
C PRO A 40 4.33 4.18 -6.32
N ILE A 41 5.02 4.46 -7.41
CA ILE A 41 6.10 3.65 -7.96
C ILE A 41 7.38 4.49 -8.02
N THR A 42 8.54 3.85 -7.93
CA THR A 42 9.80 4.57 -8.09
C THR A 42 10.08 4.86 -9.56
N THR A 43 10.94 5.84 -9.82
CA THR A 43 11.37 6.20 -11.17
C THR A 43 12.01 5.02 -11.90
N GLU A 44 12.79 4.20 -11.20
CA GLU A 44 13.46 3.02 -11.79
C GLU A 44 12.44 1.97 -12.24
N VAL A 45 11.40 1.72 -11.44
CA VAL A 45 10.34 0.77 -11.80
C VAL A 45 9.54 1.29 -12.99
N ARG A 46 9.17 2.57 -12.99
CA ARG A 46 8.48 3.21 -14.11
C ARG A 46 9.28 3.06 -15.41
N ASP A 47 10.57 3.39 -15.38
CA ASP A 47 11.42 3.38 -16.57
C ASP A 47 11.64 1.95 -17.10
N SER A 48 11.76 0.98 -16.19
CA SER A 48 11.79 -0.43 -16.57
C SER A 48 10.50 -0.87 -17.26
N LEU A 49 9.33 -0.44 -16.80
CA LEU A 49 8.04 -0.79 -17.41
C LEU A 49 7.87 -0.14 -18.79
N LEU A 50 8.26 1.13 -18.93
CA LEU A 50 8.23 1.84 -20.21
C LEU A 50 9.10 1.17 -21.27
N LYS A 51 10.29 0.72 -20.88
CA LYS A 51 11.21 0.00 -21.78
C LYS A 51 10.63 -1.33 -22.27
N GLU A 52 10.00 -2.10 -21.38
CA GLU A 52 9.34 -3.35 -21.78
C GLU A 52 8.15 -3.10 -22.72
N ALA A 53 7.39 -2.03 -22.47
CA ALA A 53 6.27 -1.64 -23.33
C ALA A 53 6.73 -1.21 -24.74
N GLU A 54 7.82 -0.43 -24.83
CA GLU A 54 8.43 -0.04 -26.10
C GLU A 54 8.86 -1.27 -26.92
N GLY A 55 9.49 -2.27 -26.28
CA GLY A 55 9.88 -3.51 -26.93
C GLY A 55 8.70 -4.34 -27.48
N LEU A 56 7.50 -4.13 -26.93
CA LEU A 56 6.26 -4.77 -27.36
C LEU A 56 5.39 -3.88 -28.27
N GLY A 57 5.81 -2.63 -28.52
CA GLY A 57 5.04 -1.66 -29.29
C GLY A 57 3.76 -1.18 -28.58
N ILE A 58 3.73 -1.20 -27.24
CA ILE A 58 2.61 -0.73 -26.42
C ILE A 58 2.89 0.71 -25.96
N ASP A 59 1.93 1.61 -26.19
CA ASP A 59 1.99 2.98 -25.70
C ASP A 59 1.41 3.07 -24.28
N LEU A 60 2.21 3.62 -23.34
CA LEU A 60 1.83 3.87 -21.95
C LEU A 60 1.85 5.36 -21.59
N SER A 61 1.87 6.26 -22.58
CA SER A 61 1.91 7.73 -22.38
C SER A 61 0.78 8.25 -21.50
N ASP A 62 -0.38 7.60 -21.54
CA ASP A 62 -1.58 8.04 -20.81
C ASP A 62 -1.64 7.50 -19.36
N ILE A 63 -0.66 6.70 -18.93
CA ILE A 63 -0.65 6.01 -17.62
C ILE A 63 0.28 6.67 -16.61
N PHE A 64 1.30 7.39 -17.06
CA PHE A 64 2.30 8.09 -16.24
C PHE A 64 2.31 9.58 -16.51
#